data_AF-A0A139CU31-F1
#
_entry.id   AF-A0A139CU31-F1
#
_cell.length_a   1.000
_cell.length_b   1.000
_cell.length_c   1.000
_cell.angle_alpha   90.00
_cell.angle_beta   90.00
_cell.angle_gamma   90.00
#
_symmetry.space_group_name_H-M   'P 1'
#
loop_
_entity.id
_entity.type
_entity.pdbx_description
1 polymer ?
#
loop_
_entity_poly.entity_id
_entity_poly.type
_entity_poly.pdbx_seq_one_letter_code
_entity_poly.pdbx_strand_id
1 'polypeptide(L)'
;MGDEWNIDLKIPDIGTMITLLSTAICSVILSAAEIAYTMMWITAAYERNGKDFFIDLLTAETLTWTAEYIVVAGSLLLLSSMVFLLSTAYALYELNGLSQDEEKKIHRKILFGLFAVGLVLLFMALISAIILRYL
;
A
#
# COMPACT_ATOMS: atom_id res chain seq x y z
N MET A 1 43.07 -29.38 -6.70
CA MET A 1 43.09 -27.93 -6.39
C MET A 1 42.77 -27.21 -7.68
N GLY A 2 41.48 -27.03 -7.98
CA GLY A 2 41.04 -26.45 -9.26
C GLY A 2 39.66 -25.80 -9.21
N ASP A 3 39.03 -25.75 -8.05
CA ASP A 3 37.63 -25.30 -7.88
C ASP A 3 37.51 -24.05 -6.99
N GLU A 4 38.63 -23.53 -6.49
CA GLU A 4 38.68 -22.43 -5.52
C GLU A 4 38.55 -21.05 -6.19
N TRP A 5 38.64 -21.02 -7.53
CA TRP A 5 38.61 -19.81 -8.36
C TRP A 5 37.37 -19.72 -9.25
N ASN A 6 36.39 -20.60 -9.07
CA ASN A 6 35.12 -20.49 -9.77
C ASN A 6 34.24 -19.49 -9.03
N ILE A 7 34.57 -18.20 -9.17
CA ILE A 7 33.70 -17.12 -8.72
C ILE A 7 32.53 -17.08 -9.71
N ASP A 8 31.52 -17.88 -9.42
CA ASP A 8 30.27 -17.95 -10.16
C ASP A 8 29.46 -16.67 -9.85
N LEU A 9 29.93 -15.54 -10.39
CA LEU A 9 29.18 -14.29 -10.45
C LEU A 9 28.02 -14.50 -11.42
N LYS A 10 26.98 -15.21 -10.97
CA LYS A 10 25.67 -15.16 -11.63
C LYS A 10 25.26 -13.70 -11.65
N ILE A 11 25.38 -13.07 -12.81
CA ILE A 11 24.94 -11.70 -13.03
C ILE A 11 23.48 -11.67 -12.57
N PRO A 12 23.14 -10.84 -11.56
CA PRO A 12 21.77 -10.75 -11.10
C PRO A 12 20.88 -10.43 -12.29
N ASP A 13 19.76 -11.14 -12.41
CA ASP A 13 18.81 -10.94 -13.50
C ASP A 13 18.30 -9.48 -13.48
N ILE A 14 18.92 -8.65 -14.33
CA ILE A 14 18.75 -7.19 -14.38
C ILE A 14 17.27 -6.84 -14.55
N GLY A 15 16.54 -7.65 -15.32
CA GLY A 15 15.10 -7.48 -15.51
C GLY A 15 14.33 -7.63 -14.20
N THR A 16 14.61 -8.69 -13.43
CA THR A 16 14.00 -8.89 -12.11
C THR A 16 14.34 -7.73 -11.17
N MET A 17 15.61 -7.30 -11.13
CA MET A 17 16.06 -6.19 -10.28
C MET A 17 15.27 -4.90 -10.56
N ILE A 18 15.09 -4.56 -11.84
CA ILE A 18 14.32 -3.38 -12.25
C ILE A 18 12.86 -3.52 -11.82
N THR A 19 12.23 -4.67 -12.03
CA THR A 19 10.82 -4.87 -11.66
C THR A 19 10.57 -4.74 -10.15
N LEU A 20 11.46 -5.29 -9.32
CA LEU A 20 11.38 -5.17 -7.87
C LEU A 20 11.57 -3.72 -7.42
N LEU A 21 12.53 -3.01 -8.02
CA LEU A 21 12.79 -1.60 -7.72
C LEU A 21 11.59 -0.72 -8.09
N SER A 22 11.03 -0.91 -9.30
CA SER A 22 9.83 -0.20 -9.74
C SER A 22 8.64 -0.49 -8.83
N THR A 23 8.44 -1.75 -8.44
CA THR A 23 7.34 -2.14 -7.54
C THR A 23 7.50 -1.48 -6.17
N ALA A 24 8.72 -1.46 -5.61
CA ALA A 24 9.03 -0.79 -4.35
C ALA A 24 8.72 0.71 -4.42
N ILE A 25 9.21 1.40 -5.46
CA ILE A 25 9.01 2.85 -5.66
C ILE A 25 7.51 3.17 -5.83
N CYS A 26 6.81 2.44 -6.71
CA CYS A 26 5.38 2.65 -6.94
C CYS A 26 4.58 2.41 -5.65
N SER A 27 4.89 1.36 -4.90
CA SER A 27 4.20 1.04 -3.64
C SER A 27 4.39 2.15 -2.59
N VAL A 28 5.61 2.72 -2.46
CA VAL A 28 5.86 3.85 -1.56
C VAL A 28 5.05 5.07 -1.96
N ILE A 29 5.06 5.42 -3.26
CA ILE A 29 4.35 6.61 -3.76
C ILE A 29 2.84 6.45 -3.53
N LEU A 30 2.27 5.29 -3.84
CA LEU A 30 0.85 5.02 -3.62
C LEU A 30 0.48 5.09 -2.14
N SER A 31 1.26 4.45 -1.26
CA SER A 31 1.04 4.54 0.17
C SER A 31 1.10 5.97 0.69
N ALA A 32 2.10 6.76 0.28
CA ALA A 32 2.24 8.14 0.72
C ALA A 32 1.06 8.99 0.24
N ALA A 33 0.61 8.78 -1.00
CA ALA A 33 -0.55 9.47 -1.57
C ALA A 33 -1.83 9.12 -0.81
N GLU A 34 -2.07 7.85 -0.48
CA GLU A 34 -3.24 7.41 0.28
C GLU A 34 -3.28 8.04 1.69
N ILE A 35 -2.15 8.05 2.41
CA ILE A 35 -2.04 8.71 3.72
C ILE A 35 -2.34 10.21 3.59
N ALA A 36 -1.73 10.90 2.62
CA ALA A 36 -1.98 12.33 2.41
C ALA A 36 -3.46 12.60 2.08
N TYR A 37 -4.08 11.73 1.28
CA TYR A 37 -5.47 11.87 0.86
C TYR A 37 -6.45 11.67 2.03
N THR A 38 -6.20 10.69 2.91
CA THR A 38 -6.99 10.50 4.13
C THR A 38 -6.91 11.71 5.06
N MET A 39 -5.71 12.27 5.24
CA MET A 39 -5.51 13.47 6.07
C MET A 39 -6.25 14.69 5.50
N MET A 40 -6.23 14.86 4.18
CA MET A 40 -6.95 15.93 3.51
C MET A 40 -8.47 15.80 3.72
N TRP A 41 -9.03 14.58 3.64
CA TRP A 41 -10.46 14.36 3.89
C TRP A 41 -10.87 14.66 5.32
N ILE A 42 -10.09 14.22 6.30
CA ILE A 42 -10.35 14.49 7.72
C ILE A 42 -10.32 16.00 7.97
N THR A 43 -9.29 16.68 7.45
CA THR A 43 -9.15 18.14 7.62
C THR A 43 -10.30 18.90 6.95
N ALA A 44 -10.65 18.55 5.71
CA ALA A 44 -11.74 19.21 4.98
C ALA A 44 -13.11 19.00 5.65
N ALA A 45 -13.34 17.84 6.26
CA ALA A 45 -14.56 17.57 7.00
C ALA A 45 -14.62 18.33 8.32
N TYR A 46 -13.48 18.46 9.00
CA TYR A 46 -13.36 19.30 10.18
C TYR A 46 -13.61 20.78 9.86
N GLU A 47 -13.07 21.30 8.76
CA GLU A 47 -13.32 22.69 8.36
C GLU A 47 -14.80 22.96 8.05
N ARG A 48 -15.52 21.98 7.52
CA ARG A 48 -16.95 22.12 7.18
C ARG A 48 -17.90 21.94 8.36
N ASN A 49 -17.63 20.97 9.22
CA ASN A 49 -18.55 20.54 10.28
C ASN A 49 -18.07 20.94 11.68
N GLY A 50 -16.86 21.50 11.80
CA GLY A 50 -16.29 22.00 13.04
C GLY A 50 -16.10 20.93 14.12
N LYS A 51 -16.26 21.35 15.38
CA LYS A 51 -16.05 20.50 16.57
C LYS A 51 -17.02 19.32 16.65
N ASP A 52 -18.23 19.47 16.10
CA ASP A 52 -19.30 18.47 16.16
C ASP A 52 -18.90 17.19 15.40
N PHE A 53 -18.11 17.30 14.34
CA PHE A 53 -17.55 16.16 13.62
C PHE A 53 -16.67 15.26 14.50
N PHE A 54 -15.81 15.85 15.35
CA PHE A 54 -14.95 15.06 16.24
C PHE A 54 -15.74 14.43 17.39
N ILE A 55 -16.77 15.12 17.89
CA ILE A 55 -17.65 14.58 18.92
C ILE A 55 -18.46 13.41 18.35
N ASP A 56 -18.98 13.52 17.12
CA ASP A 56 -19.64 12.41 16.42
C ASP A 56 -18.68 11.23 16.22
N LEU A 57 -17.44 11.48 15.82
CA LEU A 57 -16.42 10.43 15.67
C LEU A 57 -16.07 9.70 16.98
N LEU A 58 -16.07 10.41 18.11
CA LEU A 58 -15.63 9.88 19.41
C LEU A 58 -16.77 9.30 20.25
N THR A 59 -17.99 9.77 20.05
CA THR A 59 -19.09 9.61 21.02
C THR A 59 -20.33 8.95 20.43
N ALA A 60 -20.42 8.75 19.11
CA ALA A 60 -21.70 8.42 18.47
C ALA A 60 -22.21 6.99 18.76
N GLU A 61 -23.47 6.91 19.21
CA GLU A 61 -24.35 5.74 19.03
C GLU A 61 -24.87 5.62 17.58
N THR A 62 -24.88 6.73 16.81
CA THR A 62 -25.22 6.78 15.37
C THR A 62 -24.33 7.80 14.64
N LEU A 63 -23.47 7.36 13.72
CA LEU A 63 -22.62 8.28 12.95
C LEU A 63 -23.46 9.10 11.97
N THR A 64 -23.14 10.39 11.83
CA THR A 64 -23.60 11.19 10.68
C THR A 64 -23.00 10.62 9.40
N TRP A 65 -23.76 10.67 8.30
CA TRP A 65 -23.36 10.07 7.02
C TRP A 65 -22.00 10.56 6.50
N THR A 66 -21.65 11.81 6.77
CA THR A 66 -20.32 12.38 6.47
C THR A 66 -19.19 11.75 7.30
N ALA A 67 -19.45 11.45 8.58
CA ALA A 67 -18.47 10.78 9.44
C ALA A 67 -18.32 9.31 9.04
N GLU A 68 -19.41 8.62 8.74
CA GLU A 68 -19.40 7.23 8.25
C GLU A 68 -18.61 7.12 6.93
N TYR A 69 -18.83 8.05 6.01
CA TYR A 69 -18.06 8.17 4.76
C TYR A 69 -16.55 8.20 4.99
N ILE A 70 -16.10 9.10 5.87
CA ILE A 70 -14.66 9.33 6.11
C ILE A 70 -14.04 8.15 6.85
N VAL A 71 -14.78 7.56 7.78
CA VAL A 71 -14.32 6.37 8.50
C VAL A 71 -14.19 5.18 7.55
N VAL A 72 -15.19 4.89 6.73
CA VAL A 72 -15.17 3.73 5.83
C VAL A 72 -14.14 3.90 4.71
N ALA A 73 -14.22 5.00 3.95
CA ALA A 73 -13.29 5.22 2.84
C ALA A 73 -11.86 5.50 3.34
N GLY A 74 -11.73 6.22 4.46
CA GLY A 74 -10.43 6.51 5.07
C GLY A 74 -9.74 5.28 5.64
N SER A 75 -10.48 4.40 6.33
CA SER A 75 -9.91 3.15 6.85
C SER A 75 -9.48 2.20 5.73
N LEU A 76 -10.24 2.11 4.64
CA LEU A 76 -9.86 1.34 3.45
C LEU A 76 -8.57 1.87 2.81
N LEU A 77 -8.42 3.20 2.68
CA LEU A 77 -7.19 3.81 2.17
C LEU A 77 -5.99 3.56 3.10
N LEU A 78 -6.17 3.66 4.42
CA LEU A 78 -5.08 3.37 5.36
C LEU A 78 -4.68 1.89 5.32
N LEU A 79 -5.64 0.98 5.18
CA LEU A 79 -5.39 -0.46 5.07
C LEU A 79 -4.66 -0.79 3.76
N SER A 80 -5.09 -0.17 2.65
CA SER A 80 -4.37 -0.23 1.36
C SER A 80 -2.92 0.24 1.50
N SER A 81 -2.71 1.36 2.20
CA SER A 81 -1.38 1.95 2.40
C SER A 81 -0.47 1.02 3.19
N MET A 82 -0.98 0.37 4.23
CA MET A 82 -0.22 -0.64 4.98
C MET A 82 0.21 -1.80 4.08
N VAL A 83 -0.68 -2.28 3.20
CA VAL A 83 -0.37 -3.35 2.25
C VAL A 83 0.70 -2.91 1.24
N PHE A 84 0.64 -1.67 0.74
CA PHE A 84 1.68 -1.12 -0.13
C PHE A 84 3.03 -0.96 0.60
N LEU A 85 3.05 -0.51 1.85
CA LEU A 85 4.30 -0.44 2.63
C LEU A 85 4.92 -1.81 2.88
N LEU A 86 4.08 -2.81 3.17
CA LEU A 86 4.54 -4.21 3.27
C LEU A 86 5.10 -4.69 1.92
N SER A 87 4.45 -4.38 0.81
CA SER A 87 4.93 -4.68 -0.54
C SER A 87 6.31 -4.07 -0.79
N THR A 88 6.53 -2.81 -0.40
CA THR A 88 7.84 -2.17 -0.45
C THR A 88 8.87 -2.92 0.42
N ALA A 89 8.54 -3.23 1.66
CA ALA A 89 9.46 -3.92 2.58
C ALA A 89 9.88 -5.29 2.02
N TYR A 90 8.93 -6.06 1.48
CA TYR A 90 9.22 -7.34 0.83
C TYR A 90 10.04 -7.16 -0.46
N ALA A 91 9.73 -6.17 -1.30
CA ALA A 91 10.49 -5.91 -2.52
C ALA A 91 11.95 -5.53 -2.24
N LEU A 92 12.19 -4.69 -1.22
CA LEU A 92 13.53 -4.31 -0.78
C LEU A 92 14.28 -5.51 -0.17
N TYR A 93 13.59 -6.36 0.59
CA TYR A 93 14.16 -7.59 1.12
C TYR A 93 14.60 -8.55 -0.02
N GLU A 94 13.75 -8.75 -1.03
CA GLU A 94 14.09 -9.57 -2.20
C GLU A 94 15.24 -8.98 -3.03
N LEU A 95 15.27 -7.65 -3.20
CA LEU A 95 16.36 -6.92 -3.86
C LEU A 95 17.70 -7.11 -3.15
N ASN A 96 17.70 -7.04 -1.82
CA ASN A 96 18.92 -7.22 -1.04
C ASN A 96 19.47 -8.66 -1.15
N GLY A 97 18.59 -9.65 -1.29
CA GLY A 97 18.98 -11.05 -1.41
C GLY A 97 19.32 -11.50 -2.83
N LEU A 98 19.20 -10.67 -3.88
CA LEU A 98 19.10 -11.08 -5.30
C LEU A 98 20.24 -11.99 -5.81
N SER A 99 21.40 -12.03 -5.14
CA SER A 99 22.54 -12.90 -5.49
C SER A 99 22.40 -14.38 -5.10
N GLN A 100 21.40 -14.76 -4.29
CA GLN A 100 21.23 -16.13 -3.79
C GLN A 100 19.95 -16.80 -4.32
N ASP A 101 20.15 -17.76 -5.23
CA ASP A 101 19.37 -18.97 -5.55
C ASP A 101 17.88 -18.98 -6.03
N GLU A 102 17.54 -20.10 -6.67
CA GLU A 102 16.33 -20.41 -7.46
C GLU A 102 15.01 -20.55 -6.68
N GLU A 103 15.03 -20.63 -5.34
CA GLU A 103 13.83 -20.76 -4.48
C GLU A 103 12.87 -19.53 -4.52
N LYS A 104 13.28 -18.45 -5.20
CA LYS A 104 12.57 -17.16 -5.24
C LYS A 104 11.37 -17.05 -6.17
N LYS A 105 10.95 -18.12 -6.85
CA LYS A 105 9.73 -18.10 -7.67
C LYS A 105 8.46 -17.98 -6.81
N ILE A 106 8.46 -18.53 -5.60
CA ILE A 106 7.31 -18.48 -4.70
C ILE A 106 7.21 -17.10 -4.02
N HIS A 107 8.34 -16.57 -3.53
CA HIS A 107 8.37 -15.25 -2.88
C HIS A 107 7.96 -14.10 -3.82
N ARG A 108 8.40 -14.12 -5.09
CA ARG A 108 7.94 -13.13 -6.09
C ARG A 108 6.43 -13.18 -6.34
N LYS A 109 5.82 -14.36 -6.36
CA LYS A 109 4.35 -14.49 -6.49
C LYS A 109 3.63 -13.88 -5.29
N ILE A 110 4.19 -14.03 -4.10
CA ILE A 110 3.65 -13.42 -2.87
C ILE A 110 3.75 -11.89 -2.97
N LEU A 111 4.88 -11.34 -3.41
CA LEU A 111 5.05 -9.91 -3.61
C LEU A 111 4.02 -9.32 -4.59
N PHE A 112 3.90 -9.91 -5.78
CA PHE A 112 2.91 -9.45 -6.77
C PHE A 112 1.46 -9.65 -6.29
N GLY A 113 1.20 -10.72 -5.52
CA GLY A 113 -0.08 -10.94 -4.86
C GLY A 113 -0.39 -9.83 -3.86
N LEU A 114 0.59 -9.44 -3.03
CA LEU A 114 0.44 -8.37 -2.05
C LEU A 114 0.16 -7.03 -2.73
N PHE A 115 0.90 -6.72 -3.80
CA PHE A 115 0.70 -5.52 -4.60
C PHE A 115 -0.70 -5.49 -5.25
N ALA A 116 -1.16 -6.63 -5.78
CA ALA A 116 -2.50 -6.75 -6.36
C ALA A 116 -3.60 -6.58 -5.31
N VAL A 117 -3.42 -7.12 -4.10
CA VAL A 117 -4.34 -6.90 -2.97
C VAL A 117 -4.42 -5.42 -2.61
N GLY A 118 -3.28 -4.73 -2.55
CA GLY A 118 -3.23 -3.27 -2.36
C GLY A 118 -4.03 -2.52 -3.43
N LEU A 119 -3.86 -2.88 -4.70
CA LEU A 119 -4.64 -2.28 -5.79
C LEU A 119 -6.15 -2.53 -5.65
N VAL A 120 -6.57 -3.75 -5.28
CA VAL A 120 -7.98 -4.06 -5.08
C VAL A 120 -8.57 -3.21 -3.94
N LEU A 121 -7.84 -3.05 -2.84
CA LEU A 121 -8.25 -2.21 -1.72
C LEU A 121 -8.34 -0.74 -2.11
N LEU A 122 -7.36 -0.22 -2.85
CA LEU A 122 -7.40 1.13 -3.42
C LEU A 122 -8.64 1.32 -4.30
N PHE A 123 -8.93 0.38 -5.19
CA PHE A 123 -10.13 0.45 -6.05
C PHE A 123 -11.42 0.42 -5.23
N MET A 124 -11.50 -0.46 -4.22
CA MET A 124 -12.65 -0.49 -3.31
C MET A 124 -12.82 0.83 -2.57
N ALA A 125 -11.73 1.43 -2.10
CA ALA A 125 -11.76 2.72 -1.42
C ALA A 125 -12.21 3.86 -2.35
N LEU A 126 -11.77 3.86 -3.61
CA LEU A 126 -12.19 4.86 -4.60
C LEU A 126 -13.66 4.68 -4.99
N ILE A 127 -14.12 3.44 -5.16
CA ILE A 127 -15.52 3.15 -5.46
C ILE A 127 -16.41 3.50 -4.26
N SER A 128 -16.01 3.15 -3.03
CA SER A 128 -16.76 3.56 -1.83
C SER A 128 -16.82 5.08 -1.75
N ALA A 129 -15.70 5.76 -2.04
CA ALA A 129 -15.64 7.21 -2.07
C ALA A 129 -16.66 7.84 -3.03
N ILE A 130 -16.77 7.27 -4.23
CA ILE A 130 -17.71 7.73 -5.26
C ILE A 130 -19.15 7.40 -4.88
N ILE A 131 -19.44 6.14 -4.54
CA ILE A 131 -20.80 5.68 -4.22
C ILE A 131 -21.36 6.49 -3.07
N LEU A 132 -20.61 6.63 -1.98
CA LEU A 132 -21.05 7.43 -0.86
C LEU A 132 -21.20 8.88 -1.31
N ARG A 133 -20.24 9.54 -1.97
CA ARG A 133 -20.43 10.95 -2.38
C ARG A 133 -21.67 11.25 -3.24
N TYR A 134 -22.20 10.27 -3.99
CA TYR A 134 -23.35 10.45 -4.90
C TYR A 134 -24.66 9.81 -4.40
N LEU A 135 -24.65 9.17 -3.23
CA LEU A 135 -25.86 8.76 -2.49
C LEU A 135 -26.33 9.87 -1.55
#